data_AF-A0A9W9BAD2-F1
#
_entry.id   AF-A0A9W9BAD2-F1
#
_cell.length_a   1.000
_cell.length_b   1.000
_cell.length_c   1.000
_cell.angle_alpha   90.00
_cell.angle_beta   90.00
_cell.angle_gamma   90.00
#
_symmetry.space_group_name_H-M   'P 1'
#
loop_
_entity.id
_entity.type
_entity.pdbx_description
1 polymer ?
#
loop_
_entity_poly.entity_id
_entity_poly.type
_entity_poly.pdbx_seq_one_letter_code
_entity_poly.pdbx_strand_id
1 'polypeptide(L)'
;MTSRHVDIDPDGDTLIILPRITAEGDDKNEPSQVTFKTSMKHLTLASIRAKKKFDPMFDPDAFEIVLRIVHAQLHKLPKELSLATMTQVAIIADDLQCSDPIAHFAQQWGSNNDFWSASNTWIDLSRKIFICSVFQLKDKFSWLTQAAIIHSLKKVSSYGIPVPQQILHAIEEKRTILMKEQLKYLFTVEKELQDETLCWECRAQNFGFLKYNLLLHQLPASESSELWANITCQVLKEKMQKFKYATRTGCQYKSGLKHPSFKKQITEALKVSNAGLDPALFLNTAAAAK
;
A
#
# COMPACT_ATOMS: atom_id res chain seq x y z
N MET A 1 30.57 -12.45 26.12
CA MET A 1 29.72 -11.30 25.77
C MET A 1 30.44 -10.38 24.78
N THR A 2 30.11 -10.43 23.49
CA THR A 2 30.56 -9.41 22.51
C THR A 2 29.65 -8.19 22.65
N SER A 3 30.04 -7.24 23.49
CA SER A 3 29.36 -5.95 23.62
C SER A 3 29.93 -4.95 22.60
N ARG A 4 29.07 -4.36 21.76
CA ARG A 4 29.47 -3.25 20.87
C ARG A 4 29.14 -1.95 21.58
N HIS A 5 30.15 -1.14 21.86
CA HIS A 5 29.97 0.21 22.37
C HIS A 5 30.02 1.21 21.21
N VAL A 6 28.99 2.03 21.08
CA VAL A 6 28.88 3.10 20.08
C VAL A 6 28.83 4.43 20.80
N ASP A 7 29.88 5.21 20.65
CA ASP A 7 29.93 6.57 21.19
C ASP A 7 29.32 7.55 20.16
N ILE A 8 28.08 7.98 20.41
CA ILE A 8 27.39 8.96 19.59
C ILE A 8 27.76 10.36 20.06
N ASP A 9 27.76 10.59 21.37
CA ASP A 9 28.15 11.85 21.99
C ASP A 9 29.10 11.56 23.16
N PRO A 10 30.42 11.86 23.01
CA PRO A 10 31.41 11.62 24.05
C PRO A 10 31.11 12.38 25.36
N ASP A 11 30.43 13.52 25.27
CA ASP A 11 29.99 14.34 26.40
C ASP A 11 28.54 14.02 26.79
N GLY A 12 27.94 13.00 26.16
CA GLY A 12 26.59 12.53 26.40
C GLY A 12 26.35 12.10 27.85
N ASP A 13 25.16 12.44 28.35
CA ASP A 13 24.69 12.18 29.71
C ASP A 13 23.88 10.87 29.84
N THR A 14 23.65 10.18 28.72
CA THR A 14 22.75 9.03 28.64
C THR A 14 23.41 7.82 28.03
N LEU A 15 23.18 6.67 28.66
CA LEU A 15 23.58 5.36 28.16
C LEU A 15 22.33 4.53 27.80
N ILE A 16 22.19 4.17 26.53
CA ILE A 16 21.08 3.32 26.03
C ILE A 16 21.64 1.94 25.73
N ILE A 17 20.99 0.89 26.23
CA ILE A 17 21.40 -0.51 26.02
C ILE A 17 20.29 -1.21 25.26
N LEU A 18 20.60 -1.70 24.06
CA LEU A 18 19.70 -2.51 23.24
C LEU A 18 20.24 -3.94 23.11
N PRO A 19 19.40 -4.98 23.33
CA PRO A 19 19.79 -6.34 23.03
C PRO A 19 19.90 -6.54 21.52
N ARG A 20 20.82 -7.39 21.09
CA ARG A 20 20.95 -7.82 19.70
C ARG A 20 20.56 -9.29 19.63
N ILE A 21 19.38 -9.55 19.08
CA ILE A 21 18.84 -10.90 18.91
C ILE A 21 19.39 -11.44 17.58
N THR A 22 20.26 -12.44 17.65
CA THR A 22 20.71 -13.20 16.47
C THR A 22 19.66 -14.26 16.11
N ALA A 23 19.40 -14.46 14.81
CA ALA A 23 18.43 -15.45 14.35
C ALA A 23 18.80 -16.87 14.84
N GLU A 24 17.77 -17.66 15.18
CA GLU A 24 17.86 -19.01 15.73
C GLU A 24 18.72 -19.92 14.83
N GLY A 25 19.80 -20.47 15.39
CA GLY A 25 20.69 -21.41 14.70
C GLY A 25 22.13 -21.45 15.21
N ASP A 26 22.56 -20.52 16.08
CA ASP A 26 23.90 -20.56 16.67
C ASP A 26 23.80 -21.02 18.13
N ASP A 27 24.39 -22.17 18.43
CA ASP A 27 24.39 -22.88 19.73
C ASP A 27 25.21 -22.14 20.82
N LYS A 28 25.44 -20.83 20.63
CA LYS A 28 26.15 -19.93 21.54
C LYS A 28 25.18 -18.88 22.05
N ASN A 29 24.38 -19.33 23.02
CA ASN A 29 23.31 -18.60 23.67
C ASN A 29 23.83 -17.49 24.63
N GLU A 30 24.62 -16.54 24.13
CA GLU A 30 24.92 -15.30 24.87
C GLU A 30 24.25 -14.11 24.18
N PRO A 31 23.33 -13.39 24.85
CA PRO A 31 22.72 -12.20 24.29
C PRO A 31 23.80 -11.14 24.07
N SER A 32 24.13 -10.87 22.80
CA SER A 32 24.97 -9.73 22.45
C SER A 32 24.19 -8.44 22.69
N GLN A 33 24.85 -7.38 23.15
CA GLN A 33 24.23 -6.09 23.45
C GLN A 33 24.98 -4.97 22.76
N VAL A 34 24.27 -3.93 22.36
CA VAL A 34 24.84 -2.70 21.82
C VAL A 34 24.52 -1.57 22.79
N THR A 35 25.56 -0.85 23.20
CA THR A 35 25.45 0.28 24.12
C THR A 35 25.72 1.57 23.36
N PHE A 36 24.86 2.56 23.53
CA PHE A 36 24.97 3.89 22.93
C PHE A 36 25.18 4.94 24.01
N LYS A 37 26.27 5.70 23.92
CA LYS A 37 26.45 6.92 24.72
C LYS A 37 25.99 8.12 23.92
N THR A 38 25.04 8.90 24.45
CA THR A 38 24.33 9.94 23.71
C THR A 38 23.83 11.07 24.64
N SER A 39 23.40 12.20 24.08
CA SER A 39 22.82 13.31 24.83
C SER A 39 21.29 13.22 24.89
N MET A 40 20.72 13.12 26.09
CA MET A 40 19.27 13.15 26.30
C MET A 40 18.68 14.46 25.79
N LYS A 41 19.42 15.56 25.92
CA LYS A 41 18.94 16.87 25.46
C LYS A 41 18.70 16.87 23.96
N HIS A 42 19.67 16.41 23.15
CA HIS A 42 19.48 16.32 21.69
C HIS A 42 18.36 15.35 21.32
N LEU A 43 18.30 14.21 22.00
CA LEU A 43 17.28 13.20 21.74
C LEU A 43 15.87 13.70 22.06
N THR A 44 15.69 14.43 23.17
CA THR A 44 14.40 14.98 23.58
C THR A 44 13.98 16.22 22.80
N LEU A 45 14.94 16.94 22.21
CA LEU A 45 14.65 18.00 21.23
C LEU A 45 14.11 17.42 19.92
N ALA A 46 14.66 16.29 19.47
CA ALA A 46 14.20 15.62 18.24
C ALA A 46 12.95 14.75 18.43
N SER A 47 12.71 14.28 19.66
CA SER A 47 11.64 13.34 19.98
C SER A 47 11.09 13.60 21.38
N ILE A 48 9.80 13.96 21.47
CA ILE A 48 9.12 14.10 22.77
C ILE A 48 9.02 12.74 23.49
N ARG A 49 8.96 11.63 22.73
CA ARG A 49 8.85 10.27 23.24
C ARG A 49 10.18 9.67 23.71
N ALA A 50 11.32 10.27 23.39
CA ALA A 50 12.64 9.80 23.84
C ALA A 50 12.82 9.77 25.36
N LYS A 51 12.00 10.51 26.13
CA LYS A 51 11.98 10.42 27.60
C LYS A 51 11.32 9.14 28.11
N LYS A 52 10.59 8.42 27.26
CA LYS A 52 10.00 7.11 27.58
C LYS A 52 11.05 6.02 27.43
N LYS A 53 10.74 4.83 27.95
CA LYS A 53 11.58 3.65 27.80
C LYS A 53 11.65 3.23 26.33
N PHE A 54 12.87 3.03 25.81
CA PHE A 54 13.09 2.49 24.47
C PHE A 54 12.62 1.04 24.37
N ASP A 55 12.11 0.67 23.19
CA ASP A 55 11.71 -0.70 22.91
C ASP A 55 12.96 -1.60 22.81
N PRO A 56 13.08 -2.67 23.62
CA PRO A 56 14.18 -3.62 23.49
C PRO A 56 14.19 -4.36 22.13
N MET A 57 13.11 -4.30 21.34
CA MET A 57 13.02 -4.92 20.02
C MET A 57 13.60 -4.07 18.88
N PHE A 58 14.06 -2.85 19.15
CA PHE A 58 14.68 -2.02 18.12
C PHE A 58 15.96 -2.67 17.58
N ASP A 59 16.06 -2.71 16.24
CA ASP A 59 17.29 -3.11 15.56
C ASP A 59 18.41 -2.11 15.88
N PRO A 60 19.53 -2.55 16.51
CA PRO A 60 20.57 -1.63 16.95
C PRO A 60 21.25 -0.89 15.80
N ASP A 61 21.38 -1.50 14.63
CA ASP A 61 22.03 -0.87 13.47
C ASP A 61 21.14 0.24 12.89
N ALA A 62 19.81 0.03 12.81
CA ALA A 62 18.85 1.08 12.47
C ALA A 62 18.75 2.18 13.53
N PHE A 63 18.82 1.83 14.82
CA PHE A 63 18.81 2.79 15.92
C PHE A 63 20.03 3.71 15.88
N GLU A 64 21.21 3.17 15.55
CA GLU A 64 22.41 3.97 15.34
C GLU A 64 22.23 5.02 14.24
N ILE A 65 21.61 4.66 13.11
CA ILE A 65 21.32 5.59 12.01
C ILE A 65 20.45 6.76 12.52
N VAL A 66 19.39 6.46 13.27
CA VAL A 66 18.50 7.49 13.84
C VAL A 66 19.26 8.40 14.80
N LEU A 67 20.05 7.84 15.71
CA LEU A 67 20.84 8.63 16.66
C LEU A 67 21.86 9.53 15.95
N ARG A 68 22.51 9.04 14.90
CA ARG A 68 23.46 9.83 14.09
C ARG A 68 22.78 11.01 13.41
N ILE A 69 21.55 10.84 12.91
CA ILE A 69 20.75 11.94 12.35
C ILE A 69 20.42 12.96 13.44
N VAL A 70 19.91 12.52 14.59
CA VAL A 70 19.55 13.37 15.73
C VAL A 70 20.73 14.19 16.23
N HIS A 71 21.94 13.63 16.19
CA HIS A 71 23.19 14.28 16.61
C HIS A 71 23.93 14.96 15.46
N ALA A 72 23.29 15.15 14.30
CA ALA A 72 23.85 15.82 13.13
C ALA A 72 25.18 15.20 12.61
N GLN A 73 25.42 13.91 12.85
CA GLN A 73 26.59 13.16 12.38
C GLN A 73 26.38 12.60 10.97
N LEU A 74 25.92 13.45 10.06
CA LEU A 74 25.43 13.05 8.73
C LEU A 74 26.51 12.38 7.86
N HIS A 75 27.78 12.77 8.05
CA HIS A 75 28.93 12.21 7.33
C HIS A 75 29.21 10.73 7.65
N LYS A 76 28.62 10.18 8.72
CA LYS A 76 28.75 8.77 9.12
C LYS A 76 27.57 7.92 8.63
N LEU A 77 26.61 8.50 7.91
CA LEU A 77 25.45 7.77 7.41
C LEU A 77 25.83 6.90 6.20
N PRO A 78 25.19 5.73 6.05
CA PRO A 78 25.35 4.92 4.84
C PRO A 78 24.81 5.66 3.62
N LYS A 79 25.40 5.39 2.44
CA LYS A 79 24.95 5.97 1.17
C LYS A 79 23.64 5.36 0.67
N GLU A 80 23.39 4.10 1.01
CA GLU A 80 22.22 3.32 0.60
C GLU A 80 21.75 2.44 1.75
N LEU A 81 20.46 2.10 1.76
CA LEU A 81 19.87 1.18 2.72
C LEU A 81 19.10 0.07 2.03
N SER A 82 19.13 -1.12 2.62
CA SER A 82 18.20 -2.19 2.24
C SER A 82 16.77 -1.82 2.65
N LEU A 83 15.77 -2.40 1.98
CA LEU A 83 14.36 -2.21 2.36
C LEU A 83 14.12 -2.62 3.82
N ALA A 84 14.76 -3.69 4.29
CA ALA A 84 14.63 -4.17 5.66
C ALA A 84 15.16 -3.14 6.67
N THR A 85 16.38 -2.62 6.47
CA THR A 85 16.96 -1.60 7.36
C THR A 85 16.16 -0.31 7.33
N MET A 86 15.74 0.16 6.15
CA MET A 86 14.91 1.37 6.04
C MET A 86 13.55 1.21 6.72
N THR A 87 12.98 0.00 6.70
CA THR A 87 11.76 -0.32 7.46
C THR A 87 12.00 -0.18 8.97
N GLN A 88 13.11 -0.71 9.49
CA GLN A 88 13.46 -0.57 10.91
C GLN A 88 13.69 0.89 11.31
N VAL A 89 14.35 1.68 10.47
CA VAL A 89 14.50 3.12 10.66
C VAL A 89 13.13 3.81 10.71
N ALA A 90 12.19 3.44 9.84
CA ALA A 90 10.83 3.96 9.86
C ALA A 90 10.06 3.56 11.13
N ILE A 91 10.21 2.32 11.63
CA ILE A 91 9.59 1.86 12.88
C ILE A 91 10.08 2.70 14.06
N ILE A 92 11.40 2.90 14.17
CA ILE A 92 12.00 3.71 15.23
C ILE A 92 11.54 5.17 15.11
N ALA A 93 11.52 5.72 13.89
CA ALA A 93 11.11 7.10 13.64
C ALA A 93 9.64 7.35 14.01
N ASP A 94 8.75 6.40 13.72
CA ASP A 94 7.33 6.45 14.07
C ASP A 94 7.13 6.33 15.58
N ASP A 95 7.79 5.35 16.23
CA ASP A 95 7.67 5.15 17.67
C ASP A 95 8.19 6.35 18.46
N LEU A 96 9.36 6.87 18.09
CA LEU A 96 9.96 8.04 18.70
C LEU A 96 9.32 9.35 18.23
N GLN A 97 8.47 9.35 17.21
CA GLN A 97 7.91 10.57 16.61
C GLN A 97 9.00 11.57 16.18
N CYS A 98 10.03 11.09 15.47
CA CYS A 98 11.14 11.89 14.95
C CYS A 98 11.35 11.72 13.43
N SER A 99 10.28 11.52 12.68
CA SER A 99 10.30 11.34 11.22
C SER A 99 10.89 12.55 10.47
N ASP A 100 10.64 13.77 10.93
CA ASP A 100 10.99 15.01 10.24
C ASP A 100 12.49 15.14 9.91
N PRO A 101 13.43 15.01 10.87
CA PRO A 101 14.86 15.07 10.58
C PRO A 101 15.37 13.91 9.69
N ILE A 102 14.60 12.82 9.57
CA ILE A 102 14.97 11.62 8.83
C ILE A 102 14.42 11.64 7.39
N ALA A 103 13.31 12.33 7.16
CA ALA A 103 12.55 12.27 5.90
C ALA A 103 13.39 12.62 4.66
N HIS A 104 14.31 13.59 4.78
CA HIS A 104 15.23 13.94 3.69
C HIS A 104 16.16 12.78 3.30
N PHE A 105 16.74 12.09 4.29
CA PHE A 105 17.60 10.94 4.03
C PHE A 105 16.81 9.75 3.49
N ALA A 106 15.56 9.58 3.93
CA ALA A 106 14.69 8.56 3.39
C ALA A 106 14.43 8.76 1.88
N GLN A 107 14.26 10.01 1.43
CA GLN A 107 14.16 10.33 0.01
C GLN A 107 15.46 9.98 -0.73
N GLN A 108 16.61 10.32 -0.15
CA GLN A 108 17.91 10.04 -0.74
C GLN A 108 18.19 8.54 -0.86
N TRP A 109 17.99 7.75 0.21
CA TRP A 109 18.19 6.30 0.16
C TRP A 109 17.22 5.62 -0.81
N GLY A 110 16.02 6.19 -0.98
CA GLY A 110 15.04 5.76 -1.97
C GLY A 110 15.23 6.36 -3.36
N SER A 111 16.34 7.06 -3.68
CA SER A 111 16.48 7.68 -5.00
C SER A 111 16.71 6.68 -6.13
N ASN A 112 17.11 5.45 -5.81
CA ASN A 112 17.20 4.36 -6.78
C ASN A 112 15.79 3.91 -7.20
N ASN A 113 15.47 3.98 -8.50
CA ASN A 113 14.15 3.63 -9.03
C ASN A 113 13.72 2.19 -8.67
N ASP A 114 14.66 1.24 -8.62
CA ASP A 114 14.35 -0.15 -8.31
C ASP A 114 13.89 -0.33 -6.85
N PHE A 115 14.32 0.56 -5.95
CA PHE A 115 13.92 0.55 -4.54
C PHE A 115 12.41 0.67 -4.41
N TRP A 116 11.77 1.54 -5.20
CA TRP A 116 10.34 1.80 -5.13
C TRP A 116 9.51 0.94 -6.07
N SER A 117 10.10 0.02 -6.84
CA SER A 117 9.34 -0.89 -7.71
C SER A 117 8.23 -1.63 -6.93
N ALA A 118 7.10 -1.91 -7.58
CA ALA A 118 5.99 -2.60 -6.96
C ALA A 118 6.45 -4.04 -6.74
N SER A 119 6.60 -4.44 -5.48
CA SER A 119 7.08 -5.79 -5.19
C SER A 119 6.03 -6.82 -5.58
N ASN A 120 6.50 -7.99 -6.00
CA ASN A 120 5.65 -9.16 -6.19
C ASN A 120 5.13 -9.72 -4.86
N THR A 121 5.74 -9.34 -3.73
CA THR A 121 5.33 -9.78 -2.41
C THR A 121 4.53 -8.70 -1.68
N TRP A 122 3.45 -9.12 -1.02
CA TRP A 122 2.64 -8.22 -0.19
C TRP A 122 3.46 -7.62 0.97
N ILE A 123 4.39 -8.39 1.53
CA ILE A 123 5.23 -7.98 2.66
C ILE A 123 6.09 -6.77 2.29
N ASP A 124 6.81 -6.84 1.17
CA ASP A 124 7.69 -5.74 0.76
C ASP A 124 6.89 -4.53 0.27
N LEU A 125 5.78 -4.75 -0.44
CA LEU A 125 4.88 -3.68 -0.83
C LEU A 125 4.40 -2.91 0.42
N SER A 126 4.02 -3.63 1.46
CA SER A 126 3.56 -3.05 2.71
C SER A 126 4.64 -2.28 3.45
N ARG A 127 5.87 -2.82 3.50
CA ARG A 127 7.03 -2.11 4.06
C ARG A 127 7.26 -0.78 3.34
N LYS A 128 7.21 -0.77 2.01
CA LYS A 128 7.36 0.45 1.20
C LYS A 128 6.23 1.45 1.48
N ILE A 129 4.97 0.99 1.60
CA ILE A 129 3.82 1.83 1.96
C ILE A 129 4.02 2.45 3.35
N PHE A 130 4.46 1.66 4.34
CA PHE A 130 4.75 2.13 5.69
C PHE A 130 5.86 3.18 5.72
N ILE A 131 6.99 2.92 5.04
CA ILE A 131 8.08 3.91 4.93
C ILE A 131 7.56 5.22 4.33
N CYS A 132 6.75 5.13 3.27
CA CYS A 132 6.17 6.31 2.64
C CYS A 132 5.17 7.05 3.56
N SER A 133 4.43 6.34 4.40
CA SER A 133 3.52 6.98 5.37
C SER A 133 4.28 7.69 6.49
N VAL A 134 5.35 7.10 7.00
CA VAL A 134 6.16 7.71 8.07
C VAL A 134 6.90 8.96 7.56
N PHE A 135 7.53 8.86 6.38
CA PHE A 135 8.35 9.96 5.83
C PHE A 135 7.60 10.86 4.83
N GLN A 136 6.28 10.72 4.72
CA GLN A 136 5.42 11.57 3.89
C GLN A 136 5.84 11.65 2.40
N LEU A 137 6.23 10.50 1.83
CA LEU A 137 6.65 10.38 0.44
C LEU A 137 5.44 10.28 -0.51
N LYS A 138 4.72 11.39 -0.69
CA LYS A 138 3.40 11.46 -1.36
C LYS A 138 3.29 10.69 -2.67
N ASP A 139 4.15 10.97 -3.64
CA ASP A 139 4.06 10.36 -4.97
C ASP A 139 4.26 8.84 -4.91
N LYS A 140 5.21 8.40 -4.09
CA LYS A 140 5.52 6.98 -3.90
C LYS A 140 4.42 6.28 -3.12
N PHE A 141 3.88 6.93 -2.08
CA PHE A 141 2.75 6.43 -1.31
C PHE A 141 1.52 6.20 -2.20
N SER A 142 1.15 7.22 -2.99
CA SER A 142 0.01 7.13 -3.91
C SER A 142 0.20 6.01 -4.92
N TRP A 143 1.38 5.93 -5.55
CA TRP A 143 1.65 4.88 -6.52
C TRP A 143 1.65 3.45 -5.92
N LEU A 144 2.27 3.26 -4.75
CA LEU A 144 2.31 1.95 -4.08
C LEU A 144 0.93 1.51 -3.59
N THR A 145 0.15 2.44 -3.03
CA THR A 145 -1.22 2.15 -2.57
C THR A 145 -2.16 1.92 -3.75
N GLN A 146 -1.96 2.62 -4.87
CA GLN A 146 -2.64 2.31 -6.13
C GLN A 146 -2.33 0.88 -6.58
N ALA A 147 -1.06 0.47 -6.58
CA ALA A 147 -0.67 -0.89 -6.93
C ALA A 147 -1.33 -1.91 -5.99
N ALA A 148 -1.36 -1.64 -4.68
CA ALA A 148 -2.08 -2.46 -3.70
C ALA A 148 -3.58 -2.57 -4.02
N ILE A 149 -4.26 -1.45 -4.30
CA ILE A 149 -5.69 -1.42 -4.62
C ILE A 149 -6.00 -2.22 -5.89
N ILE A 150 -5.16 -2.09 -6.92
CA ILE A 150 -5.40 -2.67 -8.24
C ILE A 150 -5.09 -4.18 -8.29
N HIS A 151 -4.02 -4.60 -7.62
CA HIS A 151 -3.45 -5.95 -7.75
C HIS A 151 -3.72 -6.87 -6.55
N SER A 152 -4.19 -6.35 -5.41
CA SER A 152 -4.50 -7.21 -4.27
C SER A 152 -5.79 -8.00 -4.48
N LEU A 153 -5.77 -9.24 -3.99
CA LEU A 153 -6.98 -10.02 -3.72
C LEU A 153 -7.53 -9.64 -2.33
N LYS A 154 -8.80 -9.97 -2.07
CA LYS A 154 -9.52 -9.65 -0.81
C LYS A 154 -8.77 -10.06 0.48
N LYS A 155 -7.85 -11.03 0.40
CA LYS A 155 -7.16 -11.61 1.55
C LYS A 155 -5.79 -10.98 1.75
N VAL A 156 -5.78 -9.71 2.11
CA VAL A 156 -4.58 -9.04 2.59
C VAL A 156 -4.44 -9.35 4.08
N SER A 157 -3.56 -10.29 4.41
CA SER A 157 -3.29 -10.66 5.81
C SER A 157 -2.29 -9.67 6.43
N SER A 158 -2.59 -9.19 7.65
CA SER A 158 -1.80 -8.17 8.36
C SER A 158 -0.65 -8.73 9.22
N TYR A 159 -0.47 -10.05 9.27
CA TYR A 159 0.47 -10.65 10.23
C TYR A 159 1.92 -10.21 9.96
N GLY A 160 2.49 -9.49 10.93
CA GLY A 160 3.90 -9.10 10.94
C GLY A 160 4.24 -7.85 10.11
N ILE A 161 3.26 -7.03 9.74
CA ILE A 161 3.47 -5.86 8.87
C ILE A 161 3.33 -4.56 9.68
N PRO A 162 4.27 -3.60 9.57
CA PRO A 162 4.26 -2.36 10.35
C PRO A 162 3.25 -1.30 9.86
N VAL A 163 2.41 -1.59 8.86
CA VAL A 163 1.48 -0.61 8.27
C VAL A 163 0.30 -0.36 9.25
N PRO A 164 -0.02 0.91 9.56
CA PRO A 164 -1.19 1.26 10.35
C PRO A 164 -2.49 0.65 9.81
N GLN A 165 -3.33 0.13 10.71
CA GLN A 165 -4.60 -0.51 10.33
C GLN A 165 -5.51 0.44 9.52
N GLN A 166 -5.48 1.74 9.79
CA GLN A 166 -6.25 2.72 9.03
C GLN A 166 -5.87 2.74 7.54
N ILE A 167 -4.58 2.59 7.22
CA ILE A 167 -4.10 2.54 5.83
C ILE A 167 -4.56 1.24 5.17
N LEU A 168 -4.45 0.10 5.87
CA LEU A 168 -4.93 -1.20 5.36
C LEU A 168 -6.44 -1.17 5.09
N HIS A 169 -7.23 -0.62 6.00
CA HIS A 169 -8.66 -0.44 5.83
C HIS A 169 -8.98 0.48 4.64
N ALA A 170 -8.26 1.60 4.49
CA ALA A 170 -8.47 2.52 3.37
C ALA A 170 -8.13 1.88 2.01
N ILE A 171 -7.08 1.04 1.94
CA ILE A 171 -6.76 0.26 0.74
C ILE A 171 -7.91 -0.70 0.41
N GLU A 172 -8.39 -1.45 1.40
CA GLU A 172 -9.46 -2.44 1.23
C GLU A 172 -10.80 -1.79 0.86
N GLU A 173 -11.11 -0.64 1.47
CA GLU A 173 -12.29 0.15 1.17
C GLU A 173 -12.24 0.68 -0.27
N LYS A 174 -11.15 1.35 -0.68
CA LYS A 174 -10.99 1.82 -2.06
C LYS A 174 -11.03 0.67 -3.07
N ARG A 175 -10.41 -0.46 -2.77
CA ARG A 175 -10.47 -1.67 -3.61
C ARG A 175 -11.91 -2.14 -3.78
N THR A 176 -12.67 -2.20 -2.69
CA THR A 176 -14.08 -2.61 -2.71
C THR A 176 -14.95 -1.63 -3.50
N ILE A 177 -14.74 -0.32 -3.34
CA ILE A 177 -15.45 0.71 -4.11
C ILE A 177 -15.12 0.57 -5.60
N LEU A 178 -13.84 0.50 -5.97
CA LEU A 178 -13.39 0.36 -7.36
C LEU A 178 -13.98 -0.91 -8.01
N MET A 179 -13.93 -2.04 -7.30
CA MET A 179 -14.51 -3.30 -7.77
C MET A 179 -16.03 -3.15 -7.96
N LYS A 180 -16.75 -2.61 -6.97
CA LYS A 180 -18.19 -2.38 -7.07
C LYS A 180 -18.55 -1.45 -8.22
N GLU A 181 -17.80 -0.38 -8.45
CA GLU A 181 -18.03 0.53 -9.57
C GLU A 181 -17.85 -0.19 -10.91
N GLN A 182 -16.80 -0.99 -11.07
CA GLN A 182 -16.58 -1.78 -12.29
C GLN A 182 -17.69 -2.82 -12.52
N LEU A 183 -18.11 -3.53 -11.45
CA LEU A 183 -19.19 -4.52 -11.50
C LEU A 183 -20.55 -3.89 -11.76
N LYS A 184 -20.82 -2.72 -11.17
CA LYS A 184 -22.08 -1.99 -11.33
C LYS A 184 -22.43 -1.85 -12.81
N TYR A 185 -21.45 -1.55 -13.67
CA TYR A 185 -21.73 -1.42 -15.10
C TYR A 185 -22.17 -2.74 -15.75
N LEU A 186 -21.57 -3.88 -15.39
CA LEU A 186 -21.97 -5.19 -15.94
C LEU A 186 -23.42 -5.54 -15.62
N PHE A 187 -23.83 -5.33 -14.37
CA PHE A 187 -25.16 -5.73 -13.89
C PHE A 187 -26.23 -4.64 -14.07
N THR A 188 -25.84 -3.37 -14.11
CA THR A 188 -26.75 -2.28 -14.52
C THR A 188 -27.15 -2.47 -15.99
N VAL A 189 -26.19 -2.79 -16.87
CA VAL A 189 -26.51 -3.15 -18.27
C VAL A 189 -27.50 -4.30 -18.29
N GLU A 190 -27.24 -5.36 -17.54
CA GLU A 190 -28.11 -6.54 -17.53
C GLU A 190 -29.54 -6.19 -17.15
N LYS A 191 -29.71 -5.34 -16.13
CA LYS A 191 -31.01 -4.87 -15.66
C LYS A 191 -31.69 -3.92 -16.67
N GLU A 192 -30.94 -2.98 -17.25
CA GLU A 192 -31.45 -2.06 -18.27
C GLU A 192 -31.93 -2.81 -19.52
N LEU A 193 -31.26 -3.89 -19.89
CA LEU A 193 -31.68 -4.78 -20.97
C LEU A 193 -32.97 -5.57 -20.66
N GLN A 194 -33.61 -5.39 -19.50
CA GLN A 194 -34.94 -5.96 -19.23
C GLN A 194 -36.08 -5.00 -19.60
N ASP A 195 -35.78 -3.72 -19.88
CA ASP A 195 -36.77 -2.71 -20.28
C ASP A 195 -37.45 -3.09 -21.61
N GLU A 196 -38.79 -3.15 -21.60
CA GLU A 196 -39.62 -3.50 -22.75
C GLU A 196 -39.80 -2.35 -23.75
N THR A 197 -39.44 -1.12 -23.36
CA THR A 197 -39.45 0.06 -24.24
C THR A 197 -38.25 0.13 -25.19
N LEU A 198 -37.27 -0.77 -25.00
CA LEU A 198 -36.10 -0.90 -25.86
C LEU A 198 -36.41 -1.77 -27.09
N CYS A 199 -35.72 -1.51 -28.20
CA CYS A 199 -35.79 -2.39 -29.37
C CYS A 199 -35.38 -3.83 -28.99
N TRP A 200 -36.28 -4.79 -29.21
CA TRP A 200 -36.12 -6.19 -28.80
C TRP A 200 -34.90 -6.87 -29.46
N GLU A 201 -34.61 -6.57 -30.73
CA GLU A 201 -33.45 -7.13 -31.45
C GLU A 201 -32.14 -6.66 -30.80
N CYS A 202 -32.03 -5.35 -30.55
CA CYS A 202 -30.87 -4.77 -29.90
C CYS A 202 -30.72 -5.29 -28.47
N ARG A 203 -31.83 -5.44 -27.75
CA ARG A 203 -31.84 -5.98 -26.39
C ARG A 203 -31.29 -7.41 -26.36
N ALA A 204 -31.83 -8.30 -27.18
CA ALA A 204 -31.42 -9.69 -27.28
C ALA A 204 -29.94 -9.80 -27.70
N GLN A 205 -29.51 -9.00 -28.67
CA GLN A 205 -28.12 -8.99 -29.13
C GLN A 205 -27.15 -8.53 -28.04
N ASN A 206 -27.41 -7.40 -27.38
CA ASN A 206 -26.54 -6.88 -26.31
C ASN A 206 -26.50 -7.86 -25.12
N PHE A 207 -27.63 -8.47 -24.76
CA PHE A 207 -27.68 -9.47 -23.70
C PHE A 207 -26.85 -10.72 -24.06
N GLY A 208 -26.99 -11.20 -25.30
CA GLY A 208 -26.19 -12.31 -25.82
C GLY A 208 -24.69 -12.01 -25.78
N PHE A 209 -24.25 -10.82 -26.21
CA PHE A 209 -22.85 -10.42 -26.11
C PHE A 209 -22.37 -10.28 -24.66
N LEU A 210 -23.18 -9.74 -23.75
CA LEU A 210 -22.82 -9.68 -22.34
C LEU A 210 -22.56 -11.08 -21.77
N LYS A 211 -23.53 -12.00 -21.92
CA LYS A 211 -23.37 -13.39 -21.43
C LYS A 211 -22.22 -14.13 -22.12
N TYR A 212 -22.05 -13.94 -23.42
CA TYR A 212 -20.92 -14.48 -24.18
C TYR A 212 -19.57 -14.00 -23.64
N ASN A 213 -19.43 -12.69 -23.37
CA ASN A 213 -18.18 -12.13 -22.83
C ASN A 213 -17.90 -12.60 -21.41
N LEU A 214 -18.93 -12.68 -20.55
CA LEU A 214 -18.77 -13.22 -19.19
C LEU A 214 -18.27 -14.65 -19.24
N LEU A 215 -18.84 -15.49 -20.11
CA LEU A 215 -18.39 -16.88 -20.30
C LEU A 215 -16.97 -16.96 -20.89
N LEU A 216 -16.71 -16.24 -21.99
CA LEU A 216 -15.43 -16.25 -22.71
C LEU A 216 -14.26 -15.86 -21.80
N HIS A 217 -14.47 -14.86 -20.95
CA HIS A 217 -13.44 -14.34 -20.04
C HIS A 217 -13.49 -14.98 -18.65
N GLN A 218 -14.31 -16.03 -18.45
CA GLN A 218 -14.46 -16.73 -17.18
C GLN A 218 -14.76 -15.76 -16.02
N LEU A 219 -15.68 -14.81 -16.27
CA LEU A 219 -16.20 -13.90 -15.27
C LEU A 219 -17.48 -14.48 -14.67
N PRO A 220 -17.73 -14.29 -13.37
CA PRO A 220 -18.96 -14.74 -12.74
C PRO A 220 -20.22 -14.14 -13.40
N ALA A 221 -21.25 -14.97 -13.56
CA ALA A 221 -22.50 -14.58 -14.21
C ALA A 221 -23.47 -13.80 -13.31
N SER A 222 -23.21 -13.76 -12.00
CA SER A 222 -24.04 -13.09 -10.98
C SER A 222 -23.20 -12.09 -10.19
N GLU A 223 -23.80 -10.97 -9.83
CA GLU A 223 -23.20 -9.94 -8.96
C GLU A 223 -22.86 -10.48 -7.58
N SER A 224 -23.70 -11.39 -7.07
CA SER A 224 -23.56 -11.98 -5.73
C SER A 224 -22.57 -13.15 -5.67
N SER A 225 -21.85 -13.44 -6.75
CA SER A 225 -20.95 -14.60 -6.80
C SER A 225 -19.73 -14.42 -5.90
N GLU A 226 -19.46 -15.41 -5.05
CA GLU A 226 -18.25 -15.46 -4.22
C GLU A 226 -16.96 -15.52 -5.04
N LEU A 227 -17.04 -15.98 -6.30
CA LEU A 227 -15.91 -16.06 -7.22
C LEU A 227 -15.30 -14.70 -7.55
N TRP A 228 -16.04 -13.60 -7.34
CA TRP A 228 -15.48 -12.25 -7.44
C TRP A 228 -14.34 -12.01 -6.45
N ALA A 229 -14.26 -12.75 -5.33
CA ALA A 229 -13.16 -12.66 -4.38
C ALA A 229 -11.81 -13.11 -4.97
N ASN A 230 -11.83 -13.87 -6.08
CA ASN A 230 -10.64 -14.40 -6.76
C ASN A 230 -10.21 -13.54 -7.97
N ILE A 231 -10.85 -12.39 -8.17
CA ILE A 231 -10.57 -11.49 -9.29
C ILE A 231 -10.10 -10.14 -8.74
N THR A 232 -8.96 -9.67 -9.23
CA THR A 232 -8.44 -8.35 -8.90
C THR A 232 -9.10 -7.28 -9.77
N CYS A 233 -9.06 -6.01 -9.33
CA CYS A 233 -9.57 -4.89 -10.14
C CYS A 233 -8.84 -4.80 -11.49
N GLN A 234 -7.55 -5.12 -11.52
CA GLN A 234 -6.77 -5.20 -12.76
C GLN A 234 -7.31 -6.26 -13.72
N VAL A 235 -7.47 -7.50 -13.24
CA VAL A 235 -7.91 -8.63 -14.07
C VAL A 235 -9.31 -8.37 -14.62
N LEU A 236 -10.21 -7.80 -13.81
CA LEU A 236 -11.54 -7.40 -14.27
C LEU A 236 -11.43 -6.36 -15.39
N LYS A 237 -10.66 -5.30 -15.19
CA LYS A 237 -10.45 -4.23 -16.18
C LYS A 237 -9.88 -4.78 -17.50
N GLU A 238 -8.84 -5.61 -17.43
CA GLU A 238 -8.22 -6.23 -18.61
C GLU A 238 -9.17 -7.14 -19.37
N LYS A 239 -9.99 -7.93 -18.67
CA LYS A 239 -11.01 -8.79 -19.28
C LYS A 239 -12.08 -7.93 -19.96
N MET A 240 -12.58 -6.88 -19.31
CA MET A 240 -13.57 -5.94 -19.87
C MET A 240 -13.06 -5.21 -21.12
N GLN A 241 -11.77 -4.85 -21.17
CA GLN A 241 -11.13 -4.26 -22.35
C GLN A 241 -11.15 -5.18 -23.57
N LYS A 242 -11.15 -6.51 -23.34
CA LYS A 242 -11.16 -7.53 -24.38
C LYS A 242 -12.58 -8.01 -24.74
N PHE A 243 -13.62 -7.32 -24.27
CA PHE A 243 -14.99 -7.67 -24.62
C PHE A 243 -15.23 -7.50 -26.12
N LYS A 244 -15.91 -8.49 -26.70
CA LYS A 244 -16.40 -8.45 -28.07
C LYS A 244 -17.77 -7.77 -28.09
N TYR A 245 -18.02 -7.03 -29.16
CA TYR A 245 -19.29 -6.34 -29.37
C TYR A 245 -19.81 -6.64 -30.77
N ALA A 246 -21.09 -6.40 -30.99
CA ALA A 246 -21.67 -6.43 -32.32
C ALA A 246 -20.92 -5.46 -33.24
N THR A 247 -20.52 -5.95 -34.42
CA THR A 247 -19.90 -5.14 -35.49
C THR A 247 -20.94 -4.29 -36.24
N ARG A 248 -22.21 -4.69 -36.23
CA ARG A 248 -23.31 -3.88 -36.77
C ARG A 248 -23.67 -2.78 -35.77
N THR A 249 -23.42 -1.53 -36.15
CA THR A 249 -23.74 -0.33 -35.35
C THR A 249 -25.14 0.22 -35.58
N GLY A 250 -25.86 -0.30 -36.58
CA GLY A 250 -27.23 0.12 -36.93
C GLY A 250 -28.20 -1.05 -36.84
N CYS A 251 -29.26 -0.89 -36.06
CA CYS A 251 -30.42 -1.76 -36.11
C CYS A 251 -31.19 -1.48 -37.41
N GLN A 252 -31.51 -2.52 -38.19
CA GLN A 252 -32.31 -2.37 -39.41
C GLN A 252 -33.79 -2.18 -39.11
N TYR A 253 -34.20 -2.51 -37.88
CA TYR A 253 -35.52 -2.21 -37.35
C TYR A 253 -35.63 -0.70 -37.05
N LYS A 254 -36.10 0.06 -38.05
CA LYS A 254 -36.40 1.49 -37.93
C LYS A 254 -37.69 1.69 -37.12
N SER A 255 -37.58 1.58 -35.80
CA SER A 255 -38.67 1.89 -34.87
C SER A 255 -38.43 3.23 -34.15
N GLY A 256 -39.47 3.81 -33.57
CA GLY A 256 -39.35 4.95 -32.65
C GLY A 256 -38.80 4.57 -31.26
N LEU A 257 -38.45 3.29 -31.05
CA LEU A 257 -37.95 2.79 -29.76
C LEU A 257 -36.50 3.19 -29.52
N LYS A 258 -36.08 3.16 -28.25
CA LYS A 258 -34.69 3.42 -27.87
C LYS A 258 -33.83 2.20 -28.19
N HIS A 259 -32.63 2.45 -28.72
CA HIS A 259 -31.65 1.39 -29.05
C HIS A 259 -30.49 1.42 -28.04
N PRO A 260 -30.34 0.39 -27.19
CA PRO A 260 -29.26 0.35 -26.19
C PRO A 260 -27.89 0.13 -26.84
N SER A 261 -26.85 0.74 -26.26
CA SER A 261 -25.44 0.54 -26.64
C SER A 261 -24.59 0.13 -25.45
N PHE A 262 -24.39 -1.18 -25.30
CA PHE A 262 -23.56 -1.76 -24.25
C PHE A 262 -22.10 -1.30 -24.31
N LYS A 263 -21.55 -1.15 -25.52
CA LYS A 263 -20.14 -0.77 -25.72
C LYS A 263 -19.81 0.58 -25.07
N LYS A 264 -20.73 1.55 -25.14
CA LYS A 264 -20.55 2.87 -24.52
C LYS A 264 -20.47 2.77 -23.01
N GLN A 265 -21.36 2.01 -22.38
CA GLN A 265 -21.41 1.86 -20.92
C GLN A 265 -20.18 1.14 -20.37
N ILE A 266 -19.68 0.09 -21.04
CA ILE A 266 -18.43 -0.56 -20.65
C ILE A 266 -17.22 0.34 -20.85
N THR A 267 -17.20 1.13 -21.92
CA THR A 267 -16.11 2.09 -22.15
C THR A 267 -16.07 3.14 -21.04
N GLU A 268 -17.22 3.57 -20.53
CA GLU A 268 -17.29 4.50 -19.38
C GLU A 268 -16.82 3.83 -18.08
N ALA A 269 -17.17 2.57 -17.87
CA ALA A 269 -16.68 1.76 -16.74
C ALA A 269 -15.14 1.67 -16.68
N LEU A 270 -14.50 1.61 -17.85
CA LEU A 270 -13.04 1.53 -17.95
C LEU A 270 -12.32 2.84 -17.59
N LYS A 271 -13.04 3.97 -17.51
CA LYS A 271 -12.51 5.29 -17.13
C LYS A 271 -12.53 5.53 -15.62
N VAL A 272 -13.09 4.62 -14.82
CA VAL A 272 -13.09 4.75 -13.35
C VAL A 272 -11.67 4.96 -12.86
N SER A 273 -11.49 6.02 -12.06
CA SER A 273 -10.19 6.39 -11.49
C SER A 273 -9.69 5.29 -10.58
N ASN A 274 -8.42 4.92 -10.77
CA ASN A 274 -7.72 3.96 -9.93
C ASN A 274 -6.67 4.65 -9.05
N ALA A 275 -6.82 5.95 -8.76
CA ALA A 275 -5.83 6.74 -8.02
C ALA A 275 -5.56 6.16 -6.62
N GLY A 276 -4.30 6.26 -6.21
CA GLY A 276 -3.81 5.84 -4.90
C GLY A 276 -4.37 6.65 -3.74
N LEU A 277 -3.88 6.36 -2.54
CA LEU A 277 -4.19 7.11 -1.32
C LEU A 277 -3.26 8.32 -1.20
N ASP A 278 -3.71 9.35 -0.47
CA ASP A 278 -2.88 10.48 -0.06
C ASP A 278 -2.40 10.23 1.38
N PRO A 279 -1.08 10.25 1.67
CA PRO A 279 -0.60 10.01 3.03
C PRO A 279 -1.05 11.09 4.02
N ALA A 280 -1.41 12.30 3.55
CA ALA A 280 -1.87 13.39 4.41
C ALA A 280 -3.17 13.06 5.15
N LEU A 281 -3.98 12.14 4.62
CA LEU A 281 -5.21 11.67 5.26
C LEU A 281 -4.95 10.87 6.55
N PHE A 282 -3.71 10.43 6.78
CA PHE A 282 -3.32 9.58 7.90
C PHE A 282 -2.41 10.29 8.91
N LEU A 283 -2.15 11.59 8.73
CA LEU A 283 -1.22 12.37 9.55
C LEU A 283 -1.66 12.60 11.01
N ASN A 284 -2.82 12.10 11.45
CA ASN A 284 -3.46 12.49 12.71
C ASN A 284 -3.97 11.32 13.59
N THR A 285 -3.20 10.24 13.79
CA THR A 285 -3.67 9.14 14.68
C THR A 285 -2.76 8.78 15.86
N ALA A 286 -1.52 9.31 15.94
CA ALA A 286 -0.70 9.12 17.15
C ALA A 286 -1.01 10.10 18.30
N ALA A 287 -1.78 11.17 18.03
CA ALA A 287 -2.23 12.14 19.03
C ALA A 287 -3.60 11.77 19.67
N ALA A 288 -4.28 10.75 19.17
CA ALA A 288 -5.63 10.37 19.59
C ALA A 288 -5.69 9.20 20.60
N ALA A 289 -4.55 8.55 20.90
CA ALA A 289 -4.43 7.66 22.05
C ALA A 289 -3.88 8.48 23.23
N LYS A 290 -4.78 9.23 23.88
CA LYS A 290 -4.56 9.77 25.23
C LYS A 290 -4.52 8.63 26.25
#